data_AF-A0A7S2Z711-F1
#
_entry.id   AF-A0A7S2Z711-F1
#
_cell.length_a   1.000
_cell.length_b   1.000
_cell.length_c   1.000
_cell.angle_alpha   90.00
_cell.angle_beta   90.00
_cell.angle_gamma   90.00
#
_symmetry.space_group_name_H-M   'P 1'
#
loop_
_entity.id
_entity.type
_entity.pdbx_description
1 polymer ?
#
loop_
_entity_poly.entity_id
_entity_poly.type
_entity_poly.pdbx_seq_one_letter_code
_entity_poly.pdbx_strand_id
1 'polypeptide(L)'
;VASWAMISNFIDVVKEGRGTFSIQGLGDPSGRGRMISFVKAPARGGDKEAKKPAIIAGTKTDLRRLSMGKAEAILKTLGVPAEEIKLLTRWNRINLIQRLSTAAAADGSKLGDRYGGFA
;
A
#
# COMPACT_ATOMS: atom_id res chain seq x y z
N VAL A 1 -16.52 5.96 23.37
CA VAL A 1 -16.48 4.49 23.11
C VAL A 1 -16.93 3.79 24.37
N ALA A 2 -17.79 2.77 24.27
CA ALA A 2 -18.32 2.09 25.45
C ALA A 2 -17.23 1.29 26.18
N SER A 3 -17.25 1.31 27.52
CA SER A 3 -16.21 0.71 28.37
C SER A 3 -16.08 -0.81 28.18
N TRP A 4 -17.19 -1.51 27.99
CA TRP A 4 -17.20 -2.96 27.77
C TRP A 4 -16.47 -3.35 26.47
N ALA A 5 -16.62 -2.54 25.41
CA ALA A 5 -15.99 -2.78 24.12
C ALA A 5 -14.46 -2.58 24.18
N MET A 6 -13.98 -1.65 25.02
CA MET A 6 -12.56 -1.46 25.25
C MET A 6 -11.92 -2.69 25.92
N ILE A 7 -12.59 -3.23 26.94
CA ILE A 7 -12.10 -4.39 27.69
C ILE A 7 -12.13 -5.64 26.82
N SER A 8 -13.19 -5.86 26.02
CA SER A 8 -13.25 -6.99 25.10
C SER A 8 -12.14 -6.91 24.05
N ASN A 9 -11.87 -5.72 23.49
CA ASN A 9 -10.78 -5.54 22.53
C ASN A 9 -9.40 -5.76 23.17
N PHE A 10 -9.21 -5.33 24.42
CA PHE A 10 -7.97 -5.61 25.15
C PHE A 10 -7.77 -7.11 25.33
N ILE A 11 -8.82 -7.85 25.71
CA ILE A 11 -8.75 -9.31 25.87
C ILE A 11 -8.43 -9.99 24.52
N ASP A 12 -9.14 -9.62 23.45
CA ASP A 12 -8.90 -10.12 22.09
C ASP A 12 -7.43 -9.96 21.69
N VAL A 13 -6.85 -8.77 21.89
CA VAL A 13 -5.49 -8.47 21.42
C VAL A 13 -4.42 -9.02 22.36
N VAL A 14 -4.57 -8.86 23.67
CA VAL A 14 -3.52 -9.21 24.65
C VAL A 14 -3.55 -10.68 25.03
N LYS A 15 -4.73 -11.27 25.24
CA LYS A 15 -4.83 -12.69 25.65
C LYS A 15 -4.86 -13.63 24.47
N GLU A 16 -5.57 -13.25 23.41
CA GLU A 16 -5.83 -14.16 22.29
C GLU A 16 -5.01 -13.83 21.04
N GLY A 17 -4.28 -12.71 21.03
CA GLY A 17 -3.46 -12.28 19.89
C GLY A 17 -4.27 -11.91 18.65
N ARG A 18 -5.58 -11.65 18.79
CA ARG A 18 -6.52 -11.42 17.69
C ARG A 18 -6.60 -9.94 17.32
N GLY A 19 -5.73 -9.54 16.40
CA GLY A 19 -5.72 -8.20 15.81
C GLY A 19 -4.85 -7.21 16.58
N THR A 20 -5.11 -5.92 16.41
CA THR A 20 -4.36 -4.84 17.08
C THR A 20 -5.34 -3.75 17.52
N PHE A 21 -4.96 -2.93 18.50
CA PHE A 21 -5.70 -1.72 18.88
C PHE A 21 -4.86 -0.46 18.61
N SER A 22 -5.52 0.67 18.41
CA SER A 22 -4.87 1.96 18.16
C SER A 22 -4.34 2.53 19.47
N ILE A 23 -3.03 2.69 19.65
CA ILE A 23 -2.46 3.22 20.90
C ILE A 23 -2.98 4.64 21.21
N GLN A 24 -3.17 5.46 20.18
CA GLN A 24 -3.73 6.81 20.28
C GLN A 24 -5.01 6.94 19.44
N GLY A 25 -5.95 7.76 19.88
CA GLY A 25 -7.16 8.07 19.12
C GLY A 25 -8.39 8.36 19.99
N LEU A 26 -9.57 8.24 19.38
CA LEU A 26 -10.88 8.53 19.98
C LEU A 26 -11.22 7.73 21.25
N GLY A 27 -10.48 6.65 21.51
CA GLY A 27 -10.64 5.88 22.75
C GLY A 27 -9.63 6.24 23.84
N ASP A 28 -8.86 7.32 23.72
CA ASP A 28 -8.03 7.85 24.81
C ASP A 28 -8.93 8.63 25.79
N PRO A 29 -9.15 8.14 27.02
CA PRO A 29 -9.96 8.85 28.01
C PRO A 29 -9.32 10.15 28.52
N SER A 30 -8.00 10.36 28.35
CA SER A 30 -7.36 11.62 28.71
C SER A 30 -7.62 12.72 27.68
N GLY A 31 -8.01 12.38 26.45
CA GLY A 31 -8.18 13.34 25.33
C GLY A 31 -6.92 14.16 25.00
N ARG A 32 -5.75 13.75 25.50
CA ARG A 32 -4.46 14.47 25.38
C ARG A 32 -3.32 13.59 24.86
N GLY A 33 -3.63 12.37 24.42
CA GLY A 33 -2.66 11.39 23.93
C GLY A 33 -1.81 10.75 25.04
N ARG A 34 -2.25 10.81 26.29
CA ARG A 34 -1.48 10.33 27.46
C ARG A 34 -1.87 8.92 27.90
N MET A 35 -3.05 8.45 27.53
CA MET A 35 -3.50 7.10 27.84
C MET A 35 -3.70 6.30 26.56
N ILE A 36 -3.68 4.99 26.72
CA ILE A 36 -3.79 4.04 25.61
C ILE A 36 -5.26 3.93 25.21
N SER A 37 -5.52 4.03 23.91
CA SER A 37 -6.83 3.71 23.35
C SER A 37 -6.95 2.20 23.09
N PHE A 38 -8.00 1.57 23.58
CA PHE A 38 -8.29 0.15 23.32
C PHE A 38 -9.29 -0.05 22.17
N VAL A 39 -9.31 0.88 21.22
CA VAL A 39 -10.16 0.77 20.02
C VAL A 39 -9.46 -0.13 19.01
N LYS A 40 -10.18 -1.13 18.49
CA LYS A 40 -9.64 -2.07 17.50
C LYS A 40 -9.14 -1.30 16.28
N ALA A 41 -7.86 -1.45 15.99
CA ALA A 41 -7.25 -0.85 14.82
C ALA A 41 -7.69 -1.65 13.58
N PRO A 42 -7.86 -0.97 12.43
CA PRO A 42 -7.97 -1.69 11.17
C PRO A 42 -6.73 -2.58 11.03
N ALA A 43 -6.91 -3.82 10.58
CA ALA A 43 -5.77 -4.70 10.34
C ALA A 43 -4.80 -3.96 9.38
N ARG A 44 -3.49 -4.00 9.64
CA ARG A 44 -2.50 -3.52 8.66
C ARG A 44 -2.68 -4.36 7.40
N GLY A 45 -3.39 -3.82 6.40
CA GLY A 45 -3.81 -4.52 5.18
C GLY A 45 -5.29 -4.95 5.12
N GLY A 46 -6.11 -4.52 6.08
CA GLY A 46 -7.53 -4.88 6.22
C GLY A 46 -8.51 -3.93 5.53
N ASP A 47 -8.02 -2.96 4.76
CA ASP A 47 -8.83 -2.46 3.67
C ASP A 47 -9.00 -3.62 2.68
N LYS A 48 -10.15 -4.28 2.75
CA LYS A 48 -10.80 -4.85 1.57
C LYS A 48 -11.17 -3.73 0.59
N GLU A 49 -10.27 -2.78 0.35
CA GLU A 49 -10.20 -2.09 -0.91
C GLU A 49 -9.97 -3.20 -1.92
N ALA A 50 -11.06 -3.61 -2.58
CA ALA A 50 -11.02 -4.37 -3.81
C ALA A 50 -9.90 -3.77 -4.65
N LYS A 51 -8.74 -4.45 -4.72
CA LYS A 51 -7.45 -3.98 -5.25
C LYS A 51 -7.67 -2.79 -6.18
N LYS A 52 -7.65 -1.57 -5.62
CA LYS A 52 -8.02 -0.40 -6.42
C LYS A 52 -7.07 -0.40 -7.61
N PRO A 53 -7.58 -0.36 -8.86
CA PRO A 53 -6.71 -0.39 -10.02
C PRO A 53 -5.71 0.74 -9.86
N ALA A 54 -4.41 0.40 -9.90
CA ALA A 54 -3.34 1.37 -9.77
C ALA A 54 -3.61 2.49 -10.77
N ILE A 55 -3.76 3.71 -10.26
CA ILE A 55 -4.05 4.88 -11.09
C ILE A 55 -2.74 5.24 -11.77
N ILE A 56 -2.62 4.86 -13.04
CA ILE A 56 -1.48 5.23 -13.88
C ILE A 56 -2.01 6.22 -14.90
N ALA A 57 -1.38 7.39 -14.98
CA ALA A 57 -1.67 8.42 -15.99
C ALA A 57 -3.18 8.74 -16.14
N GLY A 58 -3.86 9.03 -15.02
CA GLY A 58 -5.24 9.53 -15.04
C GLY A 58 -6.33 8.53 -15.45
N THR A 59 -6.00 7.27 -15.75
CA THR A 59 -6.99 6.27 -16.19
C THR A 59 -6.94 5.03 -15.31
N LYS A 60 -8.08 4.67 -14.68
CA LYS A 60 -8.24 3.47 -13.84
C LYS A 60 -8.15 2.18 -14.69
N THR A 61 -6.93 1.80 -15.07
CA THR A 61 -6.69 0.64 -15.92
C THR A 61 -6.34 -0.56 -15.05
N ASP A 62 -7.06 -1.67 -15.23
CA ASP A 62 -6.70 -2.93 -14.59
C ASP A 62 -5.42 -3.47 -15.23
N LEU A 63 -4.30 -3.38 -14.50
CA LEU A 63 -2.99 -3.87 -14.90
C LEU A 63 -2.99 -5.35 -15.32
N ARG A 64 -3.94 -6.15 -14.82
CA ARG A 64 -4.06 -7.57 -15.20
C ARG A 64 -4.63 -7.77 -16.59
N ARG A 65 -5.32 -6.77 -17.15
CA ARG A 65 -5.89 -6.79 -18.52
C ARG A 65 -4.94 -6.17 -19.54
N LEU A 66 -3.77 -5.71 -19.10
CA LEU A 66 -2.76 -5.11 -19.95
C LEU A 66 -2.12 -6.15 -20.89
N SER A 67 -2.00 -5.78 -22.16
CA SER A 67 -1.27 -6.57 -23.17
C SER A 67 0.25 -6.41 -23.00
N MET A 68 1.04 -7.36 -23.53
CA MET A 68 2.51 -7.31 -23.45
C MET A 68 3.11 -6.07 -24.11
N GLY A 69 2.60 -5.66 -25.26
CA GLY A 69 3.06 -4.45 -25.95
C GLY A 69 2.75 -3.17 -25.17
N LYS A 70 1.56 -3.06 -24.56
CA LYS A 70 1.20 -1.91 -23.73
C LYS A 70 2.04 -1.84 -22.45
N ALA A 71 2.31 -2.99 -21.82
CA ALA A 71 3.19 -3.07 -20.65
C ALA A 71 4.61 -2.60 -20.98
N GLU A 72 5.14 -3.00 -22.14
CA GLU A 72 6.46 -2.56 -22.59
C GLU A 72 6.52 -1.05 -22.87
N ALA A 73 5.50 -0.49 -23.51
CA ALA A 73 5.42 0.95 -23.74
C ALA A 73 5.43 1.74 -22.41
N ILE A 74 4.66 1.28 -21.41
CA ILE A 74 4.62 1.92 -20.09
C ILE A 74 5.99 1.81 -19.40
N LEU A 75 6.63 0.64 -19.41
CA LEU A 75 7.97 0.47 -18.82
C LEU A 75 9.03 1.34 -19.50
N LYS A 76 8.95 1.54 -20.82
CA LYS A 76 9.82 2.48 -21.55
C LYS A 76 9.59 3.93 -21.15
N THR A 77 8.33 4.36 -20.96
CA THR A 77 8.03 5.70 -20.45
C THR A 77 8.52 5.90 -19.01
N LEU A 78 8.63 4.80 -18.26
CA LEU A 78 9.23 4.74 -16.92
C LEU A 78 10.76 4.54 -16.97
N GLY A 79 11.42 4.70 -18.12
CA GLY A 79 12.88 4.69 -18.21
C GLY A 79 13.55 3.31 -18.10
N VAL A 80 12.81 2.20 -18.16
CA VAL A 80 13.38 0.86 -18.11
C VAL A 80 13.97 0.48 -19.49
N PRO A 81 15.22 -0.03 -19.56
CA PRO A 81 15.85 -0.38 -20.82
C PRO A 81 15.17 -1.57 -21.51
N ALA A 82 15.07 -1.52 -22.84
CA ALA A 82 14.34 -2.52 -23.63
C ALA A 82 14.90 -3.96 -23.49
N GLU A 83 16.20 -4.10 -23.29
CA GLU A 83 16.86 -5.40 -23.08
C GLU A 83 16.39 -6.06 -21.79
N GLU A 84 16.25 -5.29 -20.70
CA GLU A 84 15.73 -5.79 -19.44
C GLU A 84 14.26 -6.16 -19.54
N ILE A 85 13.46 -5.36 -20.27
CA ILE A 85 12.02 -5.64 -20.46
C ILE A 85 11.81 -6.98 -21.19
N LYS A 86 12.64 -7.30 -22.19
CA LYS A 86 12.55 -8.57 -22.95
C LYS A 86 12.78 -9.80 -22.06
N LEU A 87 13.65 -9.71 -21.07
CA LEU A 87 13.96 -10.79 -20.13
C LEU A 87 12.81 -11.05 -19.12
N LEU A 88 11.93 -10.07 -18.93
CA LEU A 88 10.85 -10.15 -17.95
C LEU A 88 9.61 -10.89 -18.50
N THR A 89 9.14 -11.85 -17.73
CA THR A 89 7.83 -12.48 -17.94
C THR A 89 6.69 -11.48 -17.80
N ARG A 90 5.51 -11.83 -18.33
CA ARG A 90 4.29 -11.02 -18.21
C ARG A 90 4.03 -10.54 -16.79
N TRP A 91 4.11 -11.46 -15.83
CA TRP A 91 3.88 -11.17 -14.42
C TRP A 91 4.91 -10.20 -13.85
N ASN A 92 6.18 -10.39 -14.21
CA ASN A 92 7.26 -9.53 -13.74
C ASN A 92 7.14 -8.10 -14.29
N ARG A 93 6.73 -7.94 -15.56
CA ARG A 93 6.44 -6.62 -16.15
C ARG A 93 5.33 -5.89 -15.38
N ILE A 94 4.21 -6.57 -15.09
CA ILE A 94 3.08 -5.99 -14.33
C ILE A 94 3.52 -5.57 -12.91
N ASN A 95 4.26 -6.45 -12.21
CA ASN A 95 4.74 -6.16 -10.86
C ASN A 95 5.71 -4.96 -10.85
N LEU A 96 6.57 -4.85 -11.87
CA LEU A 96 7.51 -3.74 -12.01
C LEU A 96 6.77 -2.41 -12.25
N ILE A 97 5.78 -2.40 -13.14
CA ILE A 97 4.92 -1.23 -13.38
C ILE A 97 4.23 -0.80 -12.08
N GLN A 98 3.68 -1.74 -11.32
CA GLN A 98 2.99 -1.41 -10.08
C GLN A 98 3.94 -0.76 -9.07
N ARG A 99 5.14 -1.34 -8.87
CA ARG A 99 6.17 -0.81 -7.96
C ARG A 99 6.63 0.59 -8.37
N LEU A 100 6.91 0.79 -9.65
CA LEU A 100 7.37 2.07 -10.20
C LEU A 100 6.27 3.13 -10.12
N SER A 101 5.02 2.76 -10.37
CA SER A 101 3.87 3.67 -10.27
C SER A 101 3.57 4.06 -8.83
N THR A 102 3.70 3.13 -7.86
CA THR A 102 3.54 3.44 -6.44
C THR A 102 4.68 4.28 -5.89
N ALA A 103 5.92 4.04 -6.35
CA ALA A 103 7.07 4.87 -5.97
C ALA A 103 6.93 6.29 -6.53
N ALA A 104 6.58 6.44 -7.81
CA ALA A 104 6.34 7.74 -8.43
C ALA A 104 5.22 8.55 -7.75
N ALA A 105 4.20 7.87 -7.18
CA ALA A 105 3.13 8.51 -6.44
C ALA A 105 3.54 8.96 -5.02
N ALA A 106 4.54 8.31 -4.42
CA ALA A 106 5.06 8.66 -3.11
C ALA A 106 6.07 9.81 -3.17
N ASP A 107 6.91 9.85 -4.20
CA ASP A 107 8.02 10.81 -4.30
C ASP A 107 7.68 12.14 -5.00
N GLY A 108 6.43 12.31 -5.46
CA GLY A 108 5.91 13.59 -5.98
C GLY A 108 6.56 14.11 -7.29
N SER A 109 7.75 13.67 -7.67
CA SER A 109 8.37 13.86 -8.98
C SER A 109 9.74 13.15 -8.99
N LYS A 110 10.01 12.43 -10.08
CA LYS A 110 11.25 11.73 -10.44
C LYS A 110 11.40 10.33 -9.85
N LEU A 111 11.10 9.40 -10.74
CA LEU A 111 11.30 7.98 -10.70
C LEU A 111 12.79 7.61 -10.54
N GLY A 112 13.32 7.66 -9.32
CA GLY A 112 14.73 7.40 -9.08
C GLY A 112 14.98 6.84 -7.69
N ASP A 113 15.23 5.53 -7.60
CA ASP A 113 16.03 4.99 -6.48
C ASP A 113 16.53 3.55 -6.72
N ARG A 114 15.98 2.84 -7.71
CA ARG A 114 16.65 1.68 -8.34
C ARG A 114 17.07 1.88 -9.79
N TYR A 115 16.48 2.89 -10.45
CA TYR A 115 16.86 3.40 -11.77
C TYR A 115 17.26 4.90 -11.73
N GLY A 116 17.34 5.47 -10.53
CA GLY A 116 17.92 6.79 -10.28
C GLY A 116 18.59 6.73 -8.93
N GLY A 117 19.82 6.19 -8.88
CA GLY A 117 20.59 6.15 -7.65
C GLY A 117 21.33 7.48 -7.40
N PHE A 118 21.61 7.73 -6.12
CA PHE A 118 22.51 8.75 -5.56
C PHE A 118 21.93 10.17 -5.41
N ALA A 119 21.27 10.43 -4.27
CA ALA A 119 21.65 11.43 -3.26
C ALA A 119 20.50 11.66 -2.27
#